data_AF-A0A967MU03-F1
#
_entry.id   AF-A0A967MU03-F1
#
_cell.length_a   1.000
_cell.length_b   1.000
_cell.length_c   1.000
_cell.angle_alpha   90.00
_cell.angle_beta   90.00
_cell.angle_gamma   90.00
#
_symmetry.space_group_name_H-M   'P 1'
#
loop_
_entity.id
_entity.type
_entity.pdbx_description
1 polymer ?
#
loop_
_entity_poly.entity_id
_entity_poly.type
_entity_poly.pdbx_seq_one_letter_code
_entity_poly.pdbx_strand_id
1 'polypeptide(L)'
;PALPVEVGLPGLTTARNLIRYARACGVGGSLSVLLRHPGTVFRLAKVVSPDREVLELARAAAERPERRIVGVHFYPFGGFRRTAAWARALAE
;
A
#
# COMPACT_ATOMS: atom_id res chain seq x y z
N PRO A 1 22.95 -7.99 -16.67
CA PRO A 1 22.14 -6.77 -16.49
C PRO A 1 21.10 -6.97 -15.38
N ALA A 2 20.79 -5.93 -14.59
CA ALA A 2 19.86 -6.05 -13.46
C ALA A 2 18.50 -5.41 -13.77
N LEU A 3 17.45 -6.02 -13.21
CA LEU A 3 16.05 -5.85 -13.60
C LEU A 3 15.42 -4.56 -13.01
N PRO A 4 14.38 -4.00 -13.66
CA PRO A 4 13.58 -2.90 -13.12
C PRO A 4 12.84 -3.33 -11.84
N VAL A 5 12.62 -2.38 -10.94
CA VAL A 5 11.92 -2.59 -9.67
C VAL A 5 10.68 -1.71 -9.60
N GLU A 6 9.53 -2.34 -9.37
CA GLU A 6 8.29 -1.65 -8.96
C GLU A 6 8.05 -1.82 -7.47
N VAL A 7 7.84 -0.73 -6.75
CA VAL A 7 7.63 -0.76 -5.31
C VAL A 7 6.15 -1.01 -4.99
N GLY A 8 5.87 -2.06 -4.24
CA GLY A 8 4.53 -2.39 -3.79
C GLY A 8 4.06 -1.50 -2.63
N LEU A 9 2.95 -0.77 -2.80
CA LEU A 9 2.35 0.06 -1.76
C LEU A 9 0.88 -0.29 -1.49
N PRO A 10 0.38 -0.11 -0.26
CA PRO A 10 -1.04 -0.27 0.02
C PRO A 10 -1.85 0.84 -0.66
N GLY A 11 -2.98 0.48 -1.28
CA GLY A 11 -3.95 1.46 -1.76
C GLY A 11 -4.90 1.96 -0.65
N LEU A 12 -5.81 2.87 -1.02
CA LEU A 12 -6.78 3.44 -0.10
C LEU A 12 -7.90 2.44 0.23
N THR A 13 -7.69 1.67 1.28
CA THR A 13 -8.63 0.63 1.72
C THR A 13 -9.00 0.76 3.20
N THR A 14 -10.07 0.07 3.59
CA THR A 14 -10.58 0.07 4.96
C THR A 14 -10.09 -1.18 5.69
N ALA A 15 -9.96 -1.13 7.03
CA ALA A 15 -9.67 -2.31 7.84
C ALA A 15 -10.66 -3.47 7.57
N ARG A 16 -11.94 -3.17 7.33
CA ARG A 16 -12.94 -4.17 6.95
C ARG A 16 -12.56 -4.91 5.67
N ASN A 17 -12.12 -4.18 4.64
CA ASN A 17 -11.70 -4.78 3.38
C ASN A 17 -10.41 -5.59 3.56
N LEU A 18 -9.44 -5.09 4.34
CA LEU A 18 -8.21 -5.82 4.66
C LEU A 18 -8.50 -7.15 5.35
N ILE A 19 -9.37 -7.15 6.36
CA ILE A 19 -9.79 -8.38 7.08
C ILE A 19 -10.48 -9.35 6.11
N ARG A 20 -11.35 -8.85 5.22
CA ARG A 20 -12.01 -9.67 4.20
C ARG A 20 -10.99 -10.34 3.26
N TYR A 21 -10.05 -9.56 2.73
CA TYR A 21 -9.00 -10.09 1.86
C TYR A 21 -8.08 -11.07 2.59
N ALA A 22 -7.67 -10.75 3.83
CA ALA A 22 -6.85 -11.63 4.66
C ALA A 22 -7.52 -13.01 4.87
N ARG A 23 -8.83 -13.03 5.10
CA ARG A 23 -9.60 -14.28 5.18
C ARG A 23 -9.63 -15.03 3.86
N ALA A 24 -9.87 -14.34 2.74
CA ALA A 24 -9.89 -14.96 1.41
C ALA A 24 -8.52 -15.54 1.01
N CYS A 25 -7.42 -14.90 1.43
CA CYS A 25 -6.06 -15.39 1.22
C CYS A 25 -5.65 -16.50 2.20
N GLY A 26 -6.51 -16.91 3.13
CA GLY A 26 -6.20 -17.99 4.08
C GLY A 26 -5.18 -17.61 5.16
N VAL A 27 -4.88 -16.31 5.36
CA VAL A 27 -3.89 -15.85 6.37
C VAL A 27 -4.51 -15.69 7.77
N GLY A 28 -5.32 -16.67 8.18
CA GLY A 28 -6.09 -16.63 9.44
C GLY A 28 -5.23 -16.56 10.70
N GLY A 29 -4.07 -17.23 10.71
CA GLY A 29 -3.11 -17.18 11.81
C GLY A 29 -2.57 -15.76 12.06
N SER A 30 -2.10 -15.09 11.00
CA SER A 30 -1.63 -13.70 11.06
C SER A 30 -2.74 -12.74 11.48
N LEU A 31 -3.97 -12.96 10.97
CA LEU A 31 -5.12 -12.16 11.37
C LEU A 31 -5.46 -12.34 12.86
N SER A 32 -5.38 -13.56 13.38
CA SER A 32 -5.63 -13.84 14.81
C SER A 32 -4.63 -13.12 15.71
N VAL A 33 -3.34 -13.17 15.36
CA VAL A 33 -2.30 -12.42 16.08
C VAL A 33 -2.58 -10.92 16.02
N LEU A 34 -2.87 -10.38 14.83
CA LEU A 34 -3.18 -8.97 14.65
C LEU A 34 -4.35 -8.49 15.54
N LEU A 35 -5.41 -9.29 15.62
CA LEU A 35 -6.61 -8.96 16.40
C LEU A 35 -6.39 -8.99 17.92
N ARG A 36 -5.35 -9.68 18.41
CA ARG A 36 -4.95 -9.66 19.83
C ARG A 36 -4.30 -8.35 20.26
N HIS A 37 -3.95 -7.47 19.31
CA HIS A 37 -3.29 -6.20 19.57
C HIS A 37 -4.19 -5.01 19.17
N PRO A 38 -5.09 -4.55 20.06
CA PRO A 38 -6.13 -3.56 19.72
C PRO A 38 -5.55 -2.22 19.22
N GLY A 39 -4.38 -1.80 19.71
CA GLY A 39 -3.70 -0.59 19.22
C GLY A 39 -3.23 -0.69 17.75
N THR A 40 -2.86 -1.89 17.29
CA THR A 40 -2.49 -2.10 15.88
C THR A 40 -3.71 -2.11 14.97
N VAL A 41 -4.82 -2.68 15.45
CA VAL A 41 -6.11 -2.63 14.75
C VAL A 41 -6.62 -1.19 14.62
N PHE A 42 -6.51 -0.38 15.68
CA PHE A 42 -6.91 1.03 15.64
C PHE A 42 -6.10 1.85 14.63
N ARG A 43 -4.80 1.59 14.48
CA ARG A 43 -3.97 2.21 13.44
C ARG A 43 -4.42 1.82 12.03
N LEU A 44 -4.76 0.55 11.81
CA LEU A 44 -5.28 0.06 10.52
C LEU A 44 -6.69 0.58 10.19
N ALA A 45 -7.49 0.93 11.20
CA ALA A 45 -8.83 1.47 11.01
C ALA A 45 -8.81 2.87 10.37
N LYS A 46 -7.70 3.61 10.51
CA LYS A 46 -7.50 4.88 9.80
C LYS A 46 -7.10 4.59 8.36
N VAL A 47 -7.91 5.06 7.41
CA VAL A 47 -7.51 5.12 6.00
C VAL A 47 -6.43 6.19 5.91
N VAL A 48 -5.18 5.78 5.73
CA VAL A 48 -4.06 6.68 5.50
C VAL A 48 -3.64 6.52 4.05
N SER A 49 -3.52 7.64 3.34
CA SER A 49 -2.95 7.67 2.00
C SER A 49 -1.41 7.68 2.10
N PRO A 50 -0.70 6.90 1.25
CA PRO A 50 0.75 6.83 1.30
C PRO A 50 1.41 7.97 0.49
N ASP A 51 0.91 9.20 0.62
CA ASP A 51 1.39 10.35 -0.18
C ASP A 51 2.87 10.59 0.05
N ARG A 52 3.29 10.57 1.32
CA ARG A 52 4.69 10.80 1.70
C ARG A 52 5.59 9.72 1.12
N GLU A 53 5.19 8.46 1.22
CA GLU A 53 5.96 7.33 0.71
C GLU A 53 6.13 7.42 -0.81
N VAL A 54 5.07 7.76 -1.54
CA VAL A 54 5.14 7.94 -3.00
C VAL A 54 6.05 9.11 -3.37
N LEU A 55 5.93 10.25 -2.69
CA LEU A 55 6.76 11.42 -2.96
C LEU A 55 8.24 11.17 -2.66
N GLU A 56 8.56 10.50 -1.55
CA GLU A 56 9.94 10.14 -1.20
C GLU A 56 10.51 9.11 -2.18
N LEU A 57 9.71 8.14 -2.65
CA LEU A 57 10.11 7.20 -3.70
C LEU A 57 10.41 7.92 -5.02
N ALA A 58 9.56 8.87 -5.42
CA ALA A 58 9.77 9.66 -6.63
C ALA A 58 11.05 10.49 -6.55
N ARG A 59 11.31 11.16 -5.41
CA ARG A 59 12.57 11.87 -5.16
C ARG A 59 13.78 10.94 -5.22
N ALA A 60 13.70 9.80 -4.53
CA ALA A 60 14.78 8.82 -4.50
C ALA A 60 15.09 8.22 -5.88
N ALA A 61 14.07 8.06 -6.74
CA ALA A 61 14.22 7.61 -8.12
C ALA A 61 14.85 8.69 -9.02
N ALA A 62 14.52 9.96 -8.81
CA ALA A 62 15.08 11.09 -9.55
C ALA A 62 16.54 11.38 -9.18
N GLU A 63 16.88 11.32 -7.89
CA GLU A 63 18.24 11.62 -7.40
C GLU A 63 19.24 10.51 -7.71
N ARG A 64 18.78 9.26 -7.83
CA ARG A 64 19.64 8.07 -7.94
C ARG A 64 19.14 7.10 -9.01
N PRO A 65 19.35 7.42 -10.30
CA PRO A 65 18.88 6.61 -11.43
C PRO A 65 19.40 5.16 -11.41
N GLU A 66 20.53 4.91 -10.74
CA GLU A 66 21.10 3.56 -10.57
C GLU A 66 20.22 2.61 -9.75
N ARG A 67 19.25 3.15 -8.97
CA ARG A 67 18.34 2.37 -8.11
C ARG A 67 17.26 1.62 -8.89
N ARG A 68 17.07 1.89 -10.19
CA ARG A 68 16.13 1.18 -11.08
C ARG A 68 14.68 1.10 -10.57
N ILE A 69 14.27 2.02 -9.70
CA ILE A 69 12.87 2.15 -9.29
C ILE A 69 12.13 2.80 -10.45
N VAL A 70 11.29 2.03 -11.14
CA VAL A 70 10.59 2.48 -12.35
C VAL A 70 9.13 2.86 -12.09
N GLY A 71 8.61 2.54 -10.90
CA GLY A 71 7.23 2.84 -10.57
C GLY A 71 6.76 2.25 -9.24
N VAL A 72 5.46 2.38 -9.02
CA VAL A 72 4.76 1.89 -7.84
C VAL A 72 3.60 0.99 -8.28
N HIS A 73 3.48 -0.17 -7.64
CA HIS A 73 2.35 -1.06 -7.78
C HIS A 73 1.44 -0.96 -6.56
N PHE A 74 0.20 -0.50 -6.74
CA PHE A 74 -0.75 -0.40 -5.63
C PHE A 74 -1.52 -1.70 -5.42
N TYR A 75 -1.60 -2.17 -4.18
CA TYR A 75 -2.49 -3.24 -3.75
C TYR A 75 -3.76 -2.65 -3.12
N PRO A 76 -4.88 -2.52 -3.87
CA PRO A 76 -6.02 -1.74 -3.40
C PRO A 76 -6.94 -2.49 -2.43
N PHE A 77 -6.85 -3.81 -2.33
CA PHE A 77 -7.69 -4.65 -1.45
C PHE A 77 -9.16 -4.21 -1.41
N GLY A 78 -9.85 -4.18 -2.56
CA GLY A 78 -11.25 -3.75 -2.66
C GLY A 78 -11.48 -2.22 -2.64
N GLY A 79 -10.43 -1.41 -2.58
CA GLY A 79 -10.45 0.05 -2.65
C GLY A 79 -10.15 0.64 -4.03
N PHE A 80 -10.18 -0.15 -5.10
CA PHE A 80 -9.62 0.19 -6.42
C PHE A 80 -9.99 1.59 -6.92
N ARG A 81 -11.28 1.93 -6.98
CA ARG A 81 -11.74 3.24 -7.50
C ARG A 81 -11.15 4.42 -6.72
N ARG A 82 -11.11 4.33 -5.38
CA ARG A 82 -10.53 5.38 -4.53
C ARG A 82 -9.02 5.47 -4.71
N THR A 83 -8.33 4.33 -4.75
CA THR A 83 -6.88 4.28 -5.00
C THR A 83 -6.53 4.89 -6.35
N ALA A 84 -7.26 4.55 -7.42
CA ALA A 84 -7.01 5.08 -8.75
C ALA A 84 -7.26 6.59 -8.84
N ALA A 85 -8.36 7.08 -8.23
CA ALA A 85 -8.66 8.51 -8.18
C ALA A 85 -7.59 9.30 -7.42
N TRP A 86 -7.17 8.80 -6.25
CA TRP A 86 -6.10 9.40 -5.46
C TRP A 86 -4.75 9.38 -6.20
N ALA A 87 -4.36 8.25 -6.80
CA ALA A 87 -3.10 8.15 -7.52
C ALA A 87 -3.06 9.08 -8.74
N ARG A 88 -4.19 9.27 -9.43
CA ARG A 88 -4.31 10.26 -10.50
C ARG A 88 -4.13 11.68 -9.97
N ALA A 89 -4.84 12.04 -8.90
CA ALA A 89 -4.75 13.37 -8.30
C ALA A 89 -3.36 13.69 -7.75
N LEU A 90 -2.60 12.69 -7.30
CA LEU A 90 -1.22 12.86 -6.83
C LEU A 90 -0.21 13.03 -7.98
N ALA A 91 -0.54 12.55 -9.18
CA ALA A 91 0.32 12.62 -10.36
C ALA A 91 0.11 13.90 -11.19
N GLU A 92 -0.98 14.64 -10.94
CA GLU A 92 -1.27 15.96 -11.50
C GLU A 92 -0.56 17.05 -10.70
#